data_AF-A0A1I9K7W4-F1
#
_entry.id   AF-A0A1I9K7W4-F1
#
_cell.length_a   1.000
_cell.length_b   1.000
_cell.length_c   1.000
_cell.angle_alpha   90.00
_cell.angle_beta   90.00
_cell.angle_gamma   90.00
#
_symmetry.space_group_name_H-M   'P 1'
#
loop_
_entity.id
_entity.type
_entity.pdbx_description
1 polymer ?
#
loop_
_entity_poly.entity_id
_entity_poly.type
_entity_poly.pdbx_seq_one_letter_code
_entity_poly.pdbx_strand_id
1 'polypeptide(L)'
;LDNSTVTAEFKNVDDVKKFKNHAVDVYGLSYSGYCLKNKYIYGGVTLAGDYLEKSRRIPINLWVNGEHQTISTDKVSTNKKLVTAQEIDTKLRRYLQEEYNIYGFNDTNKGRNYGNKSKFSSGFNAG
;
A
#
# COMPACT_ATOMS: atom_id res chain seq x y z
N LEU A 1 -9.83 -8.57 -21.94
CA LEU A 1 -8.72 -8.70 -20.98
C LEU A 1 -7.55 -7.94 -21.55
N ASP A 2 -7.13 -6.87 -20.87
CA ASP A 2 -5.93 -6.13 -21.27
C ASP A 2 -4.72 -7.05 -21.06
N ASN A 3 -4.04 -7.43 -22.14
CA ASN A 3 -2.95 -8.42 -22.17
C ASN A 3 -1.65 -7.80 -21.62
N SER A 4 -1.76 -7.11 -20.48
CA SER A 4 -0.67 -6.38 -19.85
C SER A 4 0.17 -7.35 -19.02
N THR A 5 1.49 -7.34 -19.28
CA THR A 5 2.45 -8.10 -18.48
C THR A 5 2.91 -7.21 -17.32
N VAL A 6 2.98 -7.79 -16.11
CA VAL A 6 3.56 -7.15 -14.93
C VAL A 6 4.93 -7.76 -14.65
N THR A 7 5.96 -6.94 -14.64
CA THR A 7 7.32 -7.33 -14.24
C THR A 7 7.57 -6.89 -12.80
N ALA A 8 7.80 -7.85 -11.91
CA ALA A 8 8.20 -7.58 -10.53
C ALA A 8 9.74 -7.52 -10.43
N GLU A 9 10.26 -6.37 -10.02
CA GLU A 9 11.70 -6.12 -9.91
C GLU A 9 12.16 -6.26 -8.45
N PHE A 10 13.28 -6.95 -8.26
CA PHE A 10 13.90 -7.18 -6.96
C PHE A 10 15.34 -6.71 -6.98
N LYS A 11 15.85 -6.29 -5.82
CA LYS A 11 17.24 -5.86 -5.68
C LYS A 11 18.24 -7.00 -5.91
N ASN A 12 17.90 -8.22 -5.46
CA ASN A 12 18.81 -9.35 -5.46
C ASN A 12 18.22 -10.55 -6.23
N VAL A 13 19.09 -11.28 -6.94
CA VAL A 13 18.70 -12.47 -7.71
C VAL A 13 18.16 -13.59 -6.81
N ASP A 14 18.66 -13.70 -5.57
CA ASP A 14 18.21 -14.75 -4.66
C ASP A 14 16.75 -14.60 -4.24
N ASP A 15 16.23 -13.36 -4.16
CA ASP A 15 14.81 -13.13 -3.91
C ASP A 15 13.96 -13.57 -5.12
N VAL A 16 14.44 -13.35 -6.35
CA VAL A 16 13.78 -13.84 -7.57
C VAL A 16 13.74 -15.37 -7.59
N LYS A 17 14.84 -16.03 -7.21
CA LYS A 17 14.92 -17.51 -7.19
C LYS A 17 13.88 -18.14 -6.27
N LYS A 18 13.54 -17.49 -5.14
CA LYS A 18 12.50 -17.99 -4.21
C LYS A 18 11.12 -18.10 -4.86
N PHE A 19 10.83 -17.27 -5.86
CA PHE A 19 9.49 -17.16 -6.46
C PHE A 19 9.42 -17.74 -7.87
N LYS A 20 10.56 -17.91 -8.55
CA LYS A 20 10.60 -18.45 -9.91
C LYS A 20 9.94 -19.83 -9.96
N ASN A 21 9.08 -20.04 -10.96
CA ASN A 21 8.33 -21.28 -11.18
C ASN A 21 7.36 -21.67 -10.03
N HIS A 22 7.04 -20.76 -9.12
CA HIS A 22 6.03 -20.97 -8.08
C HIS A 22 4.80 -20.11 -8.36
N ALA A 23 3.64 -20.56 -7.87
CA ALA A 23 2.45 -19.73 -7.82
C ALA A 23 2.65 -18.60 -6.79
N VAL A 24 2.30 -17.37 -7.17
CA VAL A 24 2.54 -16.18 -6.35
C VAL A 24 1.34 -15.25 -6.35
N ASP A 25 1.23 -14.47 -5.27
CA ASP A 25 0.38 -13.29 -5.22
C ASP A 25 1.23 -12.05 -5.43
N VAL A 26 0.68 -11.07 -6.14
CA VAL A 26 1.33 -9.77 -6.37
C VAL A 26 0.41 -8.66 -5.86
N TYR A 27 0.94 -7.81 -4.98
CA TYR A 27 0.24 -6.63 -4.48
C TYR A 27 1.19 -5.44 -4.35
N GLY A 28 0.78 -4.29 -4.89
CA GLY A 28 1.46 -3.02 -4.68
C GLY A 28 1.08 -2.00 -5.75
N LEU A 29 1.96 -1.03 -5.93
CA LEU A 29 1.78 0.05 -6.91
C LEU A 29 2.56 -0.28 -8.17
N SER A 30 1.86 -0.43 -9.29
CA SER A 30 2.49 -0.60 -10.59
C SER A 30 2.68 0.75 -11.28
N TYR A 31 3.75 0.89 -12.07
CA TYR A 31 3.97 2.03 -12.96
C TYR A 31 4.17 1.57 -14.40
N SER A 32 3.85 2.45 -15.36
CA SER A 32 4.09 2.18 -16.78
C SER A 32 5.57 2.37 -17.10
N GLY A 33 6.16 1.41 -17.79
CA GLY A 33 7.49 1.59 -18.38
C GLY A 33 7.46 2.45 -19.65
N TYR A 34 8.64 2.66 -20.24
CA TYR A 34 8.83 3.40 -21.49
C TYR A 34 7.95 2.89 -22.64
N CYS A 35 7.69 1.58 -22.69
CA CYS A 35 6.68 0.98 -23.55
C CYS A 35 5.39 0.78 -22.74
N LEU A 36 4.34 1.56 -23.06
CA LEU A 36 3.07 1.66 -22.31
C LEU A 36 2.33 0.33 -22.06
N LYS A 37 2.72 -0.75 -22.75
CA LYS A 37 2.15 -2.10 -22.61
C LYS A 37 2.68 -2.87 -21.40
N ASN A 38 3.85 -2.50 -20.88
CA ASN A 38 4.48 -3.19 -19.76
C ASN A 38 4.29 -2.40 -18.47
N LYS A 39 3.82 -3.09 -17.42
CA LYS A 39 3.73 -2.56 -16.07
C LYS A 39 4.87 -3.13 -15.23
N TYR A 40 5.41 -2.29 -14.36
CA TYR A 40 6.49 -2.66 -13.46
C TYR A 40 6.05 -2.44 -12.02
N ILE A 41 6.55 -3.27 -11.12
CA ILE A 41 6.35 -3.15 -9.67
C ILE A 41 7.66 -3.49 -8.98
N TYR A 42 8.03 -2.74 -7.95
CA TYR A 42 9.15 -3.12 -7.07
C TYR A 42 8.66 -4.07 -5.99
N GLY A 43 9.19 -5.29 -5.96
CA GLY A 43 8.80 -6.32 -4.99
C GLY A 43 7.32 -6.68 -5.10
N GLY A 44 6.62 -6.66 -3.96
CA GLY A 44 5.17 -6.90 -3.89
C GLY A 44 4.74 -8.36 -4.07
N VAL A 45 5.69 -9.30 -4.10
CA VAL A 45 5.42 -10.73 -4.36
C VAL A 45 5.48 -11.54 -3.07
N THR A 46 4.51 -12.45 -2.91
CA THR A 46 4.49 -13.49 -1.87
C THR A 46 4.15 -14.84 -2.51
N LEU A 47 4.56 -15.94 -1.88
CA LEU A 47 4.10 -17.27 -2.30
C LEU A 47 2.58 -17.39 -2.12
N ALA A 48 1.89 -17.94 -3.11
CA ALA A 48 0.46 -18.20 -3.02
C ALA A 48 0.20 -19.44 -2.14
N GLY A 49 -0.98 -19.49 -1.52
CA GLY A 49 -1.44 -20.65 -0.74
C GLY A 49 -1.16 -20.60 0.77
N ASP A 50 -0.39 -19.61 1.25
CA ASP A 50 -0.14 -19.43 2.69
C ASP A 50 -0.98 -18.30 3.31
N TYR A 51 -2.27 -18.63 3.53
CA TYR A 51 -3.27 -17.70 4.04
C TYR A 51 -3.73 -18.02 5.46
N LEU A 52 -4.14 -17.00 6.19
CA LEU A 52 -4.93 -17.06 7.41
C LEU A 52 -6.38 -17.43 7.06
N GLU A 53 -7.07 -18.10 7.97
CA GLU A 53 -8.50 -18.43 7.80
C GLU A 53 -9.39 -17.19 7.64
N LYS A 54 -9.00 -16.08 8.28
CA LYS A 54 -9.71 -14.80 8.22
C LYS A 54 -8.72 -13.66 8.03
N SER A 55 -9.15 -12.61 7.34
CA SER A 55 -8.37 -11.38 7.22
C SER A 55 -8.11 -10.79 8.61
N ARG A 56 -6.85 -10.46 8.89
CA ARG A 56 -6.44 -9.81 10.12
C ARG A 56 -6.33 -8.30 9.88
N ARG A 57 -7.10 -7.52 10.64
CA ARG A 57 -6.90 -6.06 10.74
C ARG A 57 -5.57 -5.79 11.43
N ILE A 58 -4.75 -4.94 10.83
CA ILE A 58 -3.48 -4.53 11.44
C ILE A 58 -3.78 -3.40 12.44
N PRO A 59 -3.43 -3.53 13.72
CA PRO A 59 -3.54 -2.43 14.68
C PRO A 59 -2.59 -1.29 14.30
N ILE A 60 -3.10 -0.06 14.28
CA ILE A 60 -2.36 1.15 13.92
C ILE A 60 -2.31 2.04 15.16
N ASN A 61 -1.11 2.31 15.67
CA ASN A 61 -0.88 3.36 16.66
C ASN A 61 -0.50 4.63 15.89
N LEU A 62 -1.39 5.61 15.88
CA LEU A 62 -1.29 6.81 15.06
C LEU A 62 -1.14 8.05 15.96
N TRP A 63 -0.17 8.90 15.62
CA TRP A 63 -0.03 10.23 16.20
C TRP A 63 -0.36 11.28 15.15
N VAL A 64 -1.31 12.16 15.45
CA VAL A 64 -1.71 13.27 14.58
C VAL A 64 -1.52 14.56 15.35
N ASN A 65 -0.60 15.42 14.89
CA ASN A 65 -0.26 16.68 15.57
C ASN A 65 0.06 16.51 17.07
N GLY A 66 0.70 15.40 17.44
CA GLY A 66 1.08 15.07 18.81
C GLY A 66 0.03 14.28 19.60
N GLU A 67 -1.20 14.15 19.11
CA GLU A 67 -2.27 13.41 19.77
C GLU A 67 -2.29 11.93 19.33
N HIS A 68 -2.29 11.02 20.30
CA HIS A 68 -2.28 9.57 20.06
C HIS A 68 -3.68 8.98 19.92
N GLN A 69 -3.84 8.04 18.99
CA GLN A 69 -5.01 7.19 18.86
C GLN A 69 -4.64 5.79 18.34
N THR A 70 -5.41 4.80 18.75
CA THR A 70 -5.30 3.43 18.23
C THR A 70 -6.47 3.14 17.29
N ILE A 71 -6.16 2.68 16.08
CA ILE A 71 -7.14 2.40 15.03
C ILE A 71 -7.00 0.94 14.60
N SER A 72 -8.13 0.32 14.28
CA SER A 72 -8.19 -0.98 13.63
C SER A 72 -9.32 -0.98 12.61
N THR A 73 -9.01 -1.26 11.34
CA THR A 73 -9.95 -1.11 10.22
C THR A 73 -9.72 -2.19 9.17
N ASP A 74 -10.80 -2.62 8.49
CA ASP A 74 -10.70 -3.57 7.37
C ASP A 74 -9.95 -3.00 6.17
N LYS A 75 -9.88 -1.66 6.05
CA LYS A 75 -9.13 -0.97 5.00
C LYS A 75 -7.62 -1.26 5.06
N VAL A 76 -7.10 -1.59 6.25
CA VAL A 76 -5.70 -1.97 6.49
C VAL A 76 -5.69 -3.37 7.11
N SER A 77 -6.02 -4.35 6.29
CA SER A 77 -6.07 -5.75 6.68
C SER A 77 -5.44 -6.66 5.61
N THR A 78 -5.07 -7.87 5.99
CA THR A 78 -4.60 -8.91 5.06
C THR A 78 -4.94 -10.29 5.59
N ASN A 79 -5.18 -11.24 4.68
CA ASN A 79 -5.28 -12.65 5.02
C ASN A 79 -3.98 -13.41 4.70
N LYS A 80 -2.90 -12.78 4.24
CA LYS A 80 -1.62 -13.48 4.04
C LYS A 80 -0.94 -13.73 5.38
N LYS A 81 -0.37 -14.93 5.60
CA LYS A 81 0.44 -15.18 6.81
C LYS A 81 1.74 -14.37 6.78
N LEU A 82 2.37 -14.33 5.62
CA LEU A 82 3.52 -13.47 5.32
C LEU A 82 3.09 -12.45 4.26
N VAL A 83 2.94 -11.20 4.69
CA VAL A 83 2.54 -10.07 3.83
C VAL A 83 3.74 -9.17 3.54
N THR A 84 3.76 -8.52 2.37
CA THR A 84 4.79 -7.52 2.08
C THR A 84 4.53 -6.23 2.86
N ALA A 85 5.60 -5.55 3.27
CA ALA A 85 5.49 -4.21 3.84
C ALA A 85 4.79 -3.23 2.87
N GLN A 86 5.03 -3.40 1.55
CA GLN A 86 4.41 -2.59 0.51
C GLN A 86 2.88 -2.73 0.48
N GLU A 87 2.33 -3.93 0.67
CA GLU A 87 0.88 -4.14 0.72
C GLU A 87 0.26 -3.37 1.89
N ILE A 88 0.86 -3.47 3.07
CA ILE A 88 0.36 -2.78 4.27
C ILE A 88 0.53 -1.27 4.14
N ASP A 89 1.69 -0.78 3.70
CA ASP A 89 1.97 0.65 3.53
C ASP A 89 1.03 1.29 2.49
N THR A 90 0.79 0.62 1.36
CA THR A 90 -0.13 1.13 0.32
C THR A 90 -1.55 1.26 0.85
N LYS A 91 -2.04 0.23 1.56
CA LYS A 91 -3.36 0.25 2.21
C LYS A 91 -3.44 1.34 3.27
N LEU A 92 -2.41 1.47 4.09
CA LEU A 92 -2.33 2.46 5.15
C LEU A 92 -2.35 3.88 4.59
N ARG A 93 -1.51 4.22 3.62
CA ARG A 93 -1.48 5.57 3.03
C ARG A 93 -2.78 5.93 2.33
N ARG A 94 -3.43 4.95 1.68
CA ARG A 94 -4.78 5.15 1.14
C ARG A 94 -5.79 5.46 2.26
N TYR A 95 -5.78 4.68 3.34
CA TYR A 95 -6.63 4.95 4.51
C TYR A 95 -6.37 6.35 5.09
N LEU A 96 -5.10 6.73 5.28
CA LEU A 96 -4.72 8.05 5.79
C LEU A 96 -5.16 9.18 4.85
N GLN A 97 -5.11 8.96 3.54
CA GLN A 97 -5.61 9.92 2.56
C GLN A 97 -7.14 10.08 2.64
N GLU A 98 -7.87 8.98 2.75
CA GLU A 98 -9.32 8.98 2.85
C GLU A 98 -9.83 9.62 4.14
N GLU A 99 -9.15 9.44 5.27
CA GLU A 99 -9.61 9.94 6.59
C GLU A 99 -8.98 11.27 7.02
N TYR A 100 -7.72 11.52 6.67
CA TYR A 100 -6.95 12.68 7.15
C TYR A 100 -6.50 13.62 6.01
N ASN A 101 -6.76 13.27 4.74
CA ASN A 101 -6.43 14.09 3.57
C ASN A 101 -4.92 14.42 3.48
N ILE A 102 -4.04 13.48 3.85
CA ILE A 102 -2.59 13.74 3.99
C ILE A 102 -1.91 14.26 2.70
N TYR A 103 -2.44 13.92 1.52
CA TYR A 103 -1.96 14.36 0.21
C TYR A 103 -2.86 15.39 -0.48
N GLY A 104 -3.87 15.91 0.21
CA GLY A 104 -4.82 16.89 -0.33
C GLY A 104 -5.78 16.29 -1.36
N PHE A 105 -6.79 17.06 -1.77
CA PHE A 105 -7.72 16.70 -2.84
C PHE A 105 -8.36 15.30 -2.73
N ASN A 106 -8.75 14.87 -1.52
CA ASN A 106 -9.41 13.57 -1.32
C ASN A 106 -10.90 13.54 -1.74
N ASP A 107 -11.42 14.58 -2.39
CA ASP A 107 -12.81 14.73 -2.84
C ASP A 107 -13.89 14.54 -1.75
N THR A 108 -13.53 14.72 -0.47
CA THR A 108 -14.47 14.65 0.66
C THR A 108 -14.30 15.82 1.63
N ASN A 109 -15.09 15.82 2.71
CA ASN A 109 -14.92 16.73 3.84
C ASN A 109 -13.98 16.20 4.94
N LYS A 110 -13.54 14.93 4.84
CA LYS A 110 -12.67 14.31 5.84
C LYS A 110 -11.27 14.92 5.78
N GLY A 111 -10.71 15.25 6.94
CA GLY A 111 -9.37 15.85 7.08
C GLY A 111 -9.27 17.34 6.75
N ARG A 112 -10.36 18.02 6.35
CA ARG A 112 -10.33 19.47 6.06
C ARG A 112 -10.00 20.32 7.29
N ASN A 113 -10.35 19.83 8.48
CA ASN A 113 -10.04 20.48 9.75
C ASN A 113 -8.53 20.62 10.02
N TYR A 114 -7.67 19.85 9.34
CA TYR A 114 -6.21 19.98 9.44
C TYR A 114 -5.65 21.10 8.55
N GLY A 115 -6.47 21.73 7.70
CA GLY A 115 -6.06 22.82 6.82
C GLY A 115 -5.42 22.36 5.50
N ASN A 116 -4.84 23.32 4.77
CA ASN A 116 -4.35 23.15 3.40
C ASN A 116 -3.00 23.86 3.15
N LYS A 117 -2.22 24.10 4.21
CA LYS A 117 -0.99 24.93 4.15
C LYS A 117 0.21 24.21 3.52
N SER A 118 0.18 22.89 3.42
CA SER A 118 1.29 22.11 2.85
C SER A 118 1.37 22.28 1.33
N LYS A 119 2.51 21.90 0.73
CA LYS A 119 2.67 21.83 -0.74
C LYS A 119 1.70 20.86 -1.42
N PHE A 120 1.08 19.96 -0.65
CA PHE A 120 0.07 19.02 -1.13
C PHE A 120 -1.35 19.59 -1.02
N SER A 121 -1.52 20.84 -0.56
CA SER A 121 -2.82 21.41 -0.17
C SER A 121 -3.51 20.61 0.95
N SER A 122 -2.72 20.16 1.93
CA SER A 122 -3.17 19.44 3.14
C SER A 122 -2.62 20.08 4.42
N GLY A 123 -3.00 19.55 5.57
CA GLY A 123 -2.46 19.93 6.88
C GLY A 123 -1.09 19.33 7.21
N PHE A 124 -0.56 18.45 6.34
CA PHE A 124 0.58 17.60 6.66
C PHE A 124 1.68 17.69 5.60
N ASN A 125 2.94 17.71 6.03
CA ASN A 125 4.11 17.67 5.16
C ASN A 125 5.24 16.77 5.70
N ALA A 126 5.02 16.12 6.84
CA ALA A 126 5.91 15.17 7.49
C ALA A 126 5.07 14.01 8.06
N GLY A 127 5.66 12.82 8.11
CA GLY A 127 5.03 11.58 8.59
C GLY A 127 6.06 10.48 8.74
#